data_AF-A0A1Z9K5F4-F1
#
_entry.id   AF-A0A1Z9K5F4-F1
#
_cell.length_a   1.000
_cell.length_b   1.000
_cell.length_c   1.000
_cell.angle_alpha   90.00
_cell.angle_beta   90.00
_cell.angle_gamma   90.00
#
_symmetry.space_group_name_H-M   'P 1'
#
loop_
_entity.id
_entity.type
_entity.pdbx_description
1 polymer ?
#
loop_
_entity_poly.entity_id
_entity_poly.type
_entity_poly.pdbx_seq_one_letter_code
_entity_poly.pdbx_strand_id
1 'polypeptide(L)'
;GGSIWLDKKKTPPFSFYQYWLNVSDDEALRYLALFTLLEKEELLRLSDEHRKNPANRLAQKVLAAEVTKLVHGRGELLQAERITSALFESKIAALRQEDFEQLSLDGMQKTLLGEDRTLLNALVISGLAQTPKGEVTIGQARKLIQGKSITINGEKITDTKATLEKTDGLYGKYFLIQKGKKTHHLLIG
;
A
#
# COMPACT_ATOMS: atom_id res chain seq x y z
N GLY A 1 -2.24 17.58 7.20
CA GLY A 1 -2.23 17.12 5.80
C GLY A 1 -1.25 17.99 5.04
N GLY A 2 -0.28 17.39 4.36
CA GLY A 2 0.67 18.12 3.50
C GLY A 2 0.05 18.42 2.13
N SER A 3 0.69 19.31 1.38
CA SER A 3 0.29 19.63 0.01
C SER A 3 0.47 18.43 -0.93
N ILE A 4 -0.51 18.20 -1.81
CA ILE A 4 -0.39 17.29 -2.96
C ILE A 4 0.20 18.08 -4.12
N TRP A 5 1.36 17.64 -4.61
CA TRP A 5 2.06 18.26 -5.72
C TRP A 5 1.82 17.48 -7.01
N LEU A 6 1.82 18.16 -8.16
CA LEU A 6 1.76 17.52 -9.47
C LEU A 6 3.13 16.95 -9.90
N ASP A 7 4.22 17.44 -9.29
CA ASP A 7 5.56 16.93 -9.55
C ASP A 7 5.74 15.58 -8.85
N LYS A 8 6.01 14.53 -9.65
CA LYS A 8 6.20 13.16 -9.16
C LYS A 8 7.38 12.98 -8.21
N LYS A 9 8.33 13.92 -8.17
CA LYS A 9 9.44 13.92 -7.20
C LYS A 9 9.01 14.44 -5.83
N LYS A 10 7.93 15.23 -5.77
CA LYS A 10 7.39 15.80 -4.52
C LYS A 10 6.20 15.00 -4.00
N THR A 11 5.30 14.59 -4.88
CA THR A 11 4.24 13.63 -4.58
C THR A 11 4.35 12.48 -5.56
N PRO A 12 5.03 11.41 -5.15
CA PRO A 12 5.14 10.19 -5.94
C PRO A 12 3.79 9.64 -6.43
N PRO A 13 3.69 9.03 -7.63
CA PRO A 13 2.41 8.71 -8.27
C PRO A 13 1.50 7.78 -7.48
N PHE A 14 2.04 6.80 -6.76
CA PHE A 14 1.21 5.96 -5.89
C PHE A 14 0.63 6.76 -4.71
N SER A 15 1.43 7.61 -4.06
CA SER A 15 0.95 8.51 -3.01
C SER A 15 -0.10 9.50 -3.53
N PHE A 16 0.08 10.01 -4.75
CA PHE A 16 -0.90 10.85 -5.45
C PHE A 16 -2.22 10.10 -5.67
N TYR A 17 -2.15 8.89 -6.22
CA TYR A 17 -3.31 8.03 -6.43
C TYR A 17 -4.03 7.70 -5.11
N GLN A 18 -3.28 7.34 -4.06
CA GLN A 18 -3.82 7.02 -2.73
C GLN A 18 -4.51 8.21 -2.06
N TYR A 19 -4.05 9.44 -2.30
CA TYR A 19 -4.75 10.62 -1.80
C TYR A 19 -6.17 10.70 -2.35
N TRP A 20 -6.31 10.64 -3.67
CA TRP A 20 -7.62 10.67 -4.32
C TRP A 20 -8.48 9.46 -3.97
N LEU A 21 -7.87 8.28 -3.81
CA LEU A 21 -8.59 7.09 -3.41
C LEU A 21 -9.19 7.25 -2.01
N ASN A 22 -8.54 7.99 -1.11
CA ASN A 22 -8.89 8.11 0.30
C ASN A 22 -9.77 9.31 0.66
N VAL A 23 -10.24 10.08 -0.32
CA VAL A 23 -11.26 11.10 -0.10
C VAL A 23 -12.61 10.47 0.30
N SER A 24 -13.45 11.24 0.99
CA SER A 24 -14.80 10.80 1.36
C SER A 24 -15.71 10.57 0.15
N ASP A 25 -16.80 9.84 0.33
CA ASP A 25 -17.79 9.56 -0.74
C ASP A 25 -18.33 10.87 -1.37
N ASP A 26 -18.70 11.84 -0.52
CA ASP A 26 -19.22 13.15 -0.97
C ASP A 26 -18.17 13.95 -1.73
N GLU A 27 -16.92 13.95 -1.25
CA GLU A 27 -15.81 14.60 -1.94
C GLU A 27 -15.52 13.94 -3.28
N ALA A 28 -15.55 12.61 -3.35
CA ALA A 28 -15.26 11.88 -4.57
C ALA A 28 -16.20 12.29 -5.72
N LEU A 29 -17.51 12.31 -5.45
CA LEU A 29 -18.51 12.71 -6.43
C LEU A 29 -18.35 14.16 -6.87
N ARG A 30 -18.07 15.07 -5.93
CA ARG A 30 -17.82 16.48 -6.23
C ARG A 30 -16.53 16.66 -7.05
N TYR A 31 -15.47 15.95 -6.67
CA TYR A 31 -14.15 16.05 -7.31
C TYR A 31 -14.13 15.43 -8.71
N LEU A 32 -14.94 14.41 -8.98
CA LEU A 32 -15.13 13.91 -10.34
C LEU A 32 -15.57 15.03 -11.29
N ALA A 33 -16.53 15.87 -10.88
CA ALA A 33 -17.01 16.99 -11.70
C ALA A 33 -15.99 18.15 -11.82
N LEU A 34 -15.04 18.28 -10.89
CA LEU A 34 -14.09 19.40 -10.85
C LEU A 34 -12.73 19.09 -11.48
N PHE A 35 -12.27 17.84 -11.38
CA PHE A 35 -10.89 17.45 -11.70
C PHE A 35 -10.77 16.42 -12.82
N THR A 36 -11.89 16.00 -13.41
CA THR A 36 -11.88 15.06 -14.54
C THR A 36 -12.52 15.68 -15.79
N LEU A 37 -12.32 15.03 -16.93
CA LEU A 37 -12.92 15.40 -18.22
C LEU A 37 -14.13 14.51 -18.54
N LEU A 38 -14.80 13.94 -17.53
CA LEU A 38 -15.96 13.09 -17.72
C LEU A 38 -17.19 13.93 -18.09
N GLU A 39 -17.95 13.42 -19.05
CA GLU A 39 -19.21 14.03 -19.47
C GLU A 39 -20.28 13.91 -18.39
N LYS A 40 -21.27 14.81 -18.44
CA LYS A 40 -22.34 14.91 -17.44
C LYS A 40 -23.09 13.59 -17.25
N GLU A 41 -23.38 12.90 -18.35
CA GLU A 41 -24.10 11.62 -18.34
C GLU A 41 -23.32 10.55 -17.57
N GLU A 42 -22.00 10.51 -17.72
CA GLU A 42 -21.13 9.57 -17.02
C GLU A 42 -21.02 9.92 -15.52
N LEU A 43 -20.95 11.20 -15.18
CA LEU A 43 -20.98 11.65 -13.79
C LEU A 43 -22.28 11.22 -13.07
N LEU A 44 -23.43 11.34 -13.75
CA LEU A 44 -24.73 10.89 -13.21
C LEU A 44 -24.75 9.38 -13.02
N ARG A 45 -24.29 8.61 -14.02
CA ARG A 45 -24.20 7.15 -13.94
C ARG A 45 -23.34 6.70 -12.76
N LEU A 46 -22.14 7.28 -12.61
CA LEU A 46 -21.23 6.98 -11.51
C LEU A 46 -21.83 7.33 -10.15
N SER A 47 -22.56 8.45 -10.06
CA SER A 47 -23.25 8.84 -8.82
C SER A 47 -24.31 7.81 -8.42
N ASP A 48 -25.14 7.37 -9.37
CA ASP A 48 -26.19 6.38 -9.11
C ASP A 48 -25.61 5.01 -8.75
N GLU A 49 -24.57 4.56 -9.45
CA GLU A 49 -23.89 3.29 -9.13
C GLU A 49 -23.19 3.31 -7.77
N HIS A 50 -22.51 4.42 -7.45
CA HIS A 50 -21.85 4.57 -6.16
C HIS A 50 -22.86 4.57 -5.01
N ARG A 51 -24.00 5.26 -5.15
CA ARG A 51 -25.07 5.26 -4.13
C ARG A 51 -25.68 3.87 -3.89
N LYS A 52 -25.74 3.02 -4.92
CA LYS A 52 -26.22 1.64 -4.78
C LYS A 52 -25.27 0.76 -3.96
N ASN A 53 -23.96 1.02 -4.02
CA ASN A 53 -22.96 0.25 -3.27
C ASN A 53 -21.73 1.09 -2.90
N PRO A 54 -21.82 1.98 -1.89
CA PRO A 54 -20.71 2.85 -1.51
C PRO A 54 -19.46 2.08 -1.08
N ALA A 55 -19.63 0.89 -0.51
CA ALA A 55 -18.55 0.03 -0.03
C ALA A 55 -17.56 -0.41 -1.13
N ASN A 56 -17.98 -0.38 -2.41
CA ASN A 56 -17.09 -0.71 -3.53
C ASN A 56 -16.09 0.41 -3.86
N ARG A 57 -16.31 1.63 -3.32
CA ARG A 57 -15.52 2.84 -3.53
C ARG A 57 -15.36 3.22 -5.02
N LEU A 58 -16.40 3.03 -5.83
CA LEU A 58 -16.37 3.25 -7.27
C LEU A 58 -15.97 4.68 -7.63
N ALA A 59 -16.61 5.69 -7.01
CA ALA A 59 -16.33 7.09 -7.30
C ALA A 59 -14.87 7.45 -7.01
N GLN A 60 -14.32 7.00 -5.88
CA GLN A 60 -12.92 7.23 -5.52
C GLN A 60 -11.95 6.54 -6.48
N LYS A 61 -12.25 5.30 -6.89
CA LYS A 61 -11.41 4.56 -7.84
C LYS A 61 -11.35 5.27 -9.19
N VAL A 62 -12.50 5.69 -9.71
CA VAL A 62 -12.56 6.42 -10.99
C VAL A 62 -11.85 7.77 -10.87
N LEU A 63 -12.08 8.52 -9.79
CA LEU A 63 -11.43 9.80 -9.55
C LEU A 63 -9.90 9.64 -9.49
N ALA A 64 -9.42 8.70 -8.68
CA ALA A 64 -7.99 8.44 -8.55
C ALA A 64 -7.37 8.04 -9.89
N ALA A 65 -8.06 7.21 -10.68
CA ALA A 65 -7.61 6.79 -11.99
C ALA A 65 -7.52 7.96 -12.98
N GLU A 66 -8.60 8.73 -13.14
CA GLU A 66 -8.66 9.83 -14.11
C GLU A 66 -7.66 10.93 -13.78
N VAL A 67 -7.56 11.36 -12.52
CA VAL A 67 -6.65 12.44 -12.15
C VAL A 67 -5.18 11.98 -12.22
N THR A 68 -4.87 10.75 -11.81
CA THR A 68 -3.50 10.21 -11.91
C THR A 68 -3.09 10.06 -13.37
N LYS A 69 -4.00 9.57 -14.23
CA LYS A 69 -3.76 9.47 -15.68
C LYS A 69 -3.54 10.84 -16.31
N LEU A 70 -4.33 11.85 -15.92
CA LEU A 70 -4.21 13.20 -16.44
C LEU A 70 -2.87 13.85 -16.08
N VAL A 71 -2.39 13.66 -14.85
CA VAL A 71 -1.19 14.34 -14.31
C VAL A 71 0.09 13.57 -14.61
N HIS A 72 0.10 12.25 -14.42
CA HIS A 72 1.29 11.40 -14.50
C HIS A 72 1.30 10.45 -15.70
N GLY A 73 0.18 10.35 -16.42
CA GLY A 73 0.07 9.48 -17.59
C GLY A 73 -0.34 8.04 -17.26
N ARG A 74 -0.64 7.27 -18.31
CA ARG A 74 -1.18 5.91 -18.19
C ARG A 74 -0.21 4.92 -17.55
N GLY A 75 1.09 5.04 -17.81
CA GLY A 75 2.10 4.12 -17.26
C GLY A 75 2.16 4.19 -15.73
N GLU A 76 2.22 5.42 -15.21
CA GLU A 76 2.27 5.71 -13.77
C GLU A 76 0.94 5.31 -13.08
N LEU A 77 -0.21 5.53 -13.74
CA LEU A 77 -1.50 5.02 -13.26
C LEU A 77 -1.47 3.49 -13.08
N LEU A 78 -1.07 2.75 -14.13
CA LEU A 78 -1.05 1.28 -14.09
C LEU A 78 -0.09 0.75 -13.02
N GLN A 79 0.99 1.47 -12.75
CA GLN A 79 1.89 1.17 -11.63
C GLN A 79 1.21 1.41 -10.28
N ALA A 80 0.59 2.57 -10.08
CA ALA A 80 -0.10 2.91 -8.84
C ALA A 80 -1.26 1.94 -8.52
N GLU A 81 -2.04 1.53 -9.52
CA GLU A 81 -3.10 0.52 -9.38
C GLU A 81 -2.52 -0.85 -8.97
N ARG A 82 -1.45 -1.27 -9.63
CA ARG A 82 -0.78 -2.55 -9.35
C ARG A 82 -0.22 -2.60 -7.93
N ILE A 83 0.43 -1.53 -7.48
CA ILE A 83 0.90 -1.37 -6.10
C ILE A 83 -0.29 -1.42 -5.14
N THR A 84 -1.35 -0.65 -5.41
CA THR A 84 -2.56 -0.61 -4.58
C THR A 84 -3.18 -2.00 -4.41
N SER A 85 -3.36 -2.73 -5.50
CA SER A 85 -3.88 -4.10 -5.48
C SER A 85 -2.96 -5.07 -4.72
N ALA A 86 -1.64 -4.92 -4.83
CA ALA A 86 -0.72 -5.76 -4.09
C ALA A 86 -0.82 -5.54 -2.57
N LEU A 87 -0.89 -4.28 -2.12
CA LEU A 87 -0.96 -3.95 -0.70
C LEU A 87 -2.32 -4.28 -0.09
N PHE A 88 -3.42 -3.93 -0.75
CA PHE A 88 -4.75 -3.96 -0.12
C PHE A 88 -5.63 -5.13 -0.58
N GLU A 89 -5.28 -5.81 -1.68
CA GLU A 89 -5.99 -6.98 -2.20
C GLU A 89 -5.11 -8.24 -2.20
N SER A 90 -3.91 -8.17 -1.61
CA SER A 90 -2.94 -9.27 -1.54
C SER A 90 -2.51 -9.83 -2.90
N LYS A 91 -2.63 -9.05 -3.99
CA LYS A 91 -2.24 -9.46 -5.36
C LYS A 91 -0.74 -9.23 -5.62
N ILE A 92 0.10 -9.77 -4.76
CA ILE A 92 1.53 -9.46 -4.70
C ILE A 92 2.31 -10.01 -5.90
N ALA A 93 1.85 -11.12 -6.48
CA ALA A 93 2.47 -11.72 -7.68
C ALA A 93 2.47 -10.80 -8.92
N ALA A 94 1.64 -9.76 -8.93
CA ALA A 94 1.62 -8.79 -10.02
C ALA A 94 2.73 -7.73 -9.90
N LEU A 95 3.31 -7.53 -8.70
CA LEU A 95 4.34 -6.50 -8.49
C LEU A 95 5.57 -6.77 -9.34
N ARG A 96 6.12 -5.69 -9.89
CA ARG A 96 7.38 -5.64 -10.62
C ARG A 96 8.49 -5.12 -9.74
N GLN A 97 9.74 -5.34 -10.14
CA GLN A 97 10.90 -4.84 -9.38
C GLN A 97 10.85 -3.31 -9.21
N GLU A 98 10.50 -2.58 -10.28
CA GLU A 98 10.31 -1.11 -10.28
C GLU A 98 9.28 -0.63 -9.24
N ASP A 99 8.31 -1.46 -8.88
CA ASP A 99 7.26 -1.09 -7.93
C ASP A 99 7.78 -0.99 -6.49
N PHE A 100 8.78 -1.80 -6.14
CA PHE A 100 9.41 -1.73 -4.82
C PHE A 100 10.29 -0.50 -4.66
N GLU A 101 10.90 -0.04 -5.75
CA GLU A 101 11.63 1.23 -5.78
C GLU A 101 10.66 2.39 -5.59
N GLN A 102 9.51 2.34 -6.27
CA GLN A 102 8.44 3.32 -6.13
C GLN A 102 7.90 3.37 -4.70
N LEU A 103 7.56 2.21 -4.10
CA LEU A 103 7.13 2.10 -2.71
C LEU A 103 8.11 2.75 -1.73
N SER A 104 9.41 2.58 -1.98
CA SER A 104 10.45 3.24 -1.19
C SER A 104 10.45 4.77 -1.34
N LEU A 105 10.11 5.30 -2.51
CA LEU A 105 10.01 6.75 -2.77
C LEU A 105 8.75 7.34 -2.18
N ASP A 106 7.66 6.57 -2.15
CA ASP A 106 6.34 6.96 -1.62
C ASP A 106 6.32 7.19 -0.10
N GLY A 107 7.43 6.91 0.59
CA GLY A 107 7.53 7.04 2.04
C GLY A 107 7.01 5.83 2.80
N MET A 108 6.82 4.68 2.13
CA MET A 108 6.61 3.41 2.85
C MET A 108 7.79 3.18 3.79
N GLN A 109 7.48 2.85 5.04
CA GLN A 109 8.50 2.50 6.02
C GLN A 109 9.28 1.29 5.53
N LYS A 110 10.61 1.40 5.55
CA LYS A 110 11.51 0.36 5.07
C LYS A 110 12.62 0.06 6.06
N THR A 111 13.07 -1.18 6.08
CA THR A 111 14.19 -1.61 6.93
C THR A 111 15.12 -2.53 6.15
N LEU A 112 16.42 -2.26 6.25
CA LEU A 112 17.46 -3.12 5.71
C LEU A 112 17.66 -4.31 6.68
N LEU A 113 17.65 -5.52 6.14
CA LEU A 113 17.92 -6.73 6.92
C LEU A 113 19.43 -6.92 7.10
N GLY A 114 19.84 -7.20 8.34
CA GLY A 114 21.21 -7.57 8.68
C GLY A 114 21.51 -9.05 8.41
N GLU A 115 22.53 -9.57 9.10
CA GLU A 115 22.92 -10.98 9.06
C GLU A 115 21.86 -11.89 9.72
N ASP A 116 21.29 -11.46 10.85
CA ASP A 116 20.19 -12.17 11.49
C ASP A 116 18.88 -11.94 10.71
N ARG A 117 18.54 -12.94 9.88
CA ARG A 117 17.36 -12.99 9.02
C ARG A 117 16.12 -13.57 9.70
N THR A 118 16.13 -13.79 11.02
CA THR A 118 14.93 -14.29 11.71
C THR A 118 13.78 -13.28 11.61
N LEU A 119 12.56 -13.77 11.41
CA LEU A 119 11.36 -12.92 11.37
C LEU A 119 11.17 -12.15 12.67
N LEU A 120 11.52 -12.75 13.81
CA LEU A 120 11.50 -12.07 15.11
C LEU A 120 12.39 -10.84 15.11
N ASN A 121 13.65 -10.98 14.68
CA ASN A 121 14.58 -9.86 14.60
C ASN A 121 14.06 -8.80 13.62
N ALA A 122 13.62 -9.22 12.43
CA ALA A 122 13.06 -8.35 11.40
C ALA A 122 11.88 -7.49 11.90
N LEU A 123 10.99 -8.04 12.73
CA LEU A 123 9.88 -7.31 13.34
C LEU A 123 10.33 -6.32 14.42
N VAL A 124 11.45 -6.59 15.10
CA VAL A 124 12.03 -5.70 16.11
C VAL A 124 12.75 -4.54 15.43
N ILE A 125 13.66 -4.81 14.48
CA ILE A 125 14.42 -3.76 13.80
C ILE A 125 13.53 -2.87 12.91
N SER A 126 12.40 -3.39 12.42
CA SER A 126 11.41 -2.59 11.70
C SER A 126 10.52 -1.75 12.61
N GLY A 127 10.58 -1.94 13.93
CA GLY A 127 9.70 -1.28 14.89
C GLY A 127 8.27 -1.80 14.91
N LEU A 128 7.93 -2.80 14.08
CA LEU A 128 6.58 -3.37 14.01
C LEU A 128 6.16 -4.09 15.30
N ALA A 129 7.13 -4.57 16.08
CA ALA A 129 6.93 -5.25 17.36
C ALA A 129 6.70 -4.29 18.55
N GLN A 130 6.02 -3.17 18.32
CA GLN A 130 5.70 -2.18 19.35
C GLN A 130 4.57 -2.64 20.27
N THR A 131 4.75 -2.46 21.58
CA THR A 131 3.76 -2.68 22.63
C THR A 131 2.84 -1.46 22.76
N PRO A 132 1.69 -1.57 23.48
CA PRO A 132 0.83 -0.41 23.77
C PRO A 132 1.55 0.74 24.51
N LYS A 133 2.66 0.45 25.19
CA LYS A 133 3.49 1.43 25.89
C LYS A 133 4.53 2.11 25.00
N GLY A 134 4.60 1.75 23.71
CA GLY A 134 5.54 2.31 22.74
C GLY A 134 6.88 1.58 22.65
N GLU A 135 7.13 0.56 23.47
CA GLU A 135 8.37 -0.21 23.50
C GLU A 135 8.39 -1.27 22.39
N VAL A 136 9.52 -1.48 21.72
CA VAL A 136 9.68 -2.53 20.72
C VAL A 136 10.36 -3.74 21.37
N THR A 137 9.70 -4.91 21.35
CA THR A 137 10.21 -6.10 22.07
C THR A 137 10.08 -7.40 21.28
N ILE A 138 11.02 -8.33 21.49
CA ILE A 138 10.97 -9.68 20.92
C ILE A 138 9.71 -10.43 21.40
N GLY A 139 9.30 -10.25 22.65
CA GLY A 139 8.09 -10.85 23.20
C GLY A 139 6.83 -10.42 22.44
N GLN A 140 6.75 -9.14 22.05
CA GLN A 140 5.67 -8.64 21.22
C GLN A 140 5.72 -9.17 19.79
N ALA A 141 6.92 -9.27 19.19
CA ALA A 141 7.10 -9.89 17.87
C ALA A 141 6.55 -11.33 17.85
N ARG A 142 6.91 -12.12 18.87
CA ARG A 142 6.43 -13.50 19.03
C ARG A 142 4.90 -13.58 19.12
N LYS A 143 4.29 -12.71 19.93
CA LYS A 143 2.83 -12.62 20.05
C LYS A 143 2.15 -12.29 18.72
N LEU A 144 2.71 -11.37 17.93
CA LEU A 144 2.16 -11.00 16.62
C LEU A 144 2.17 -12.16 15.62
N ILE A 145 3.27 -12.92 15.58
CA ILE A 145 3.41 -14.12 14.73
C ILE A 145 2.41 -15.19 15.16
N GLN A 146 2.41 -15.58 16.44
CA GLN A 146 1.51 -16.62 16.96
C GLN A 146 0.02 -16.21 16.84
N GLY A 147 -0.26 -14.93 16.99
CA GLY A 147 -1.59 -14.33 16.81
C GLY A 147 -2.02 -14.16 15.36
N LYS A 148 -1.29 -14.73 14.38
CA LYS A 148 -1.63 -14.68 12.93
C LYS A 148 -1.81 -13.27 12.40
N SER A 149 -1.13 -12.30 13.01
CA SER A 149 -1.24 -10.88 12.70
C SER A 149 -0.19 -10.39 11.70
N ILE A 150 0.74 -11.26 11.31
CA ILE A 150 1.82 -10.97 10.37
C ILE A 150 1.61 -11.80 9.10
N THR A 151 1.67 -11.12 7.96
CA THR A 151 1.81 -11.74 6.65
C THR A 151 3.11 -11.28 5.99
N ILE A 152 3.71 -12.16 5.19
CA ILE A 152 4.89 -11.89 4.37
C ILE A 152 4.56 -12.27 2.95
N ASN A 153 4.73 -11.34 2.02
CA ASN A 153 4.41 -11.55 0.60
C ASN A 153 2.97 -12.08 0.40
N GLY A 154 2.05 -11.73 1.33
CA GLY A 154 0.64 -12.12 1.30
C GLY A 154 0.32 -13.39 2.09
N GLU A 155 1.32 -14.15 2.52
CA GLU A 155 1.15 -15.40 3.24
C GLU A 155 1.23 -15.21 4.75
N LYS A 156 0.34 -15.87 5.50
CA LYS A 156 0.33 -15.80 6.97
C LYS A 156 1.46 -16.64 7.55
N ILE A 157 2.31 -16.01 8.35
CA ILE A 157 3.41 -16.71 9.03
C ILE A 157 3.06 -16.91 10.49
N THR A 158 3.12 -18.16 10.95
CA THR A 158 2.85 -18.54 12.35
C THR A 158 4.04 -19.17 13.05
N ASP A 159 5.09 -19.54 12.29
CA ASP A 159 6.31 -20.07 12.87
C ASP A 159 7.20 -18.94 13.39
N THR A 160 7.46 -18.98 14.70
CA THR A 160 8.35 -18.02 15.38
C THR A 160 9.82 -18.22 15.04
N LYS A 161 10.17 -19.34 14.41
CA LYS A 161 11.52 -19.67 13.93
C LYS A 161 11.72 -19.35 12.45
N ALA A 162 10.71 -18.82 11.77
CA ALA A 162 10.81 -18.47 10.35
C ALA A 162 11.98 -17.50 10.09
N THR A 163 12.70 -17.74 9.00
CA THR A 163 13.77 -16.88 8.49
C THR A 163 13.37 -16.26 7.15
N LEU A 164 13.98 -15.13 6.81
CA LEU A 164 13.78 -14.40 5.57
C LEU A 164 14.92 -14.72 4.60
N GLU A 165 14.84 -15.89 3.97
CA GLU A 165 15.84 -16.35 3.02
C GLU A 165 15.72 -15.59 1.70
N LYS A 166 16.87 -15.36 1.04
CA LYS A 166 16.90 -14.65 -0.26
C LYS A 166 16.03 -15.33 -1.33
N THR A 167 15.89 -16.66 -1.26
CA THR A 167 15.05 -17.44 -2.19
C THR A 167 13.57 -17.13 -2.05
N ASP A 168 13.14 -16.69 -0.86
CA ASP A 168 11.74 -16.38 -0.55
C ASP A 168 11.42 -14.89 -0.78
N GLY A 169 12.48 -14.10 -1.03
CA GLY A 169 12.38 -12.68 -1.35
C GLY A 169 11.86 -12.45 -2.76
N LEU A 170 10.92 -11.52 -2.91
CA LEU A 170 10.49 -11.03 -4.21
C LEU A 170 11.69 -10.36 -4.89
N TYR A 171 11.98 -10.78 -6.12
CA TYR A 171 13.18 -10.38 -6.85
C TYR A 171 14.49 -10.62 -6.06
N GLY A 172 14.50 -11.65 -5.21
CA GLY A 172 15.66 -12.09 -4.43
C GLY A 172 16.05 -11.18 -3.26
N LYS A 173 15.27 -10.12 -2.97
CA LYS A 173 15.63 -9.13 -1.95
C LYS A 173 14.47 -8.45 -1.23
N TYR A 174 13.26 -8.38 -1.79
CA TYR A 174 12.17 -7.65 -1.17
C TYR A 174 11.23 -8.56 -0.39
N PHE A 175 10.85 -8.15 0.82
CA PHE A 175 9.77 -8.79 1.57
C PHE A 175 8.76 -7.74 1.99
N LEU A 176 7.51 -7.93 1.59
CA LEU A 176 6.42 -7.06 2.00
C LEU A 176 5.79 -7.64 3.26
N ILE A 177 6.01 -6.99 4.40
CA ILE A 177 5.35 -7.33 5.66
C ILE A 177 4.06 -6.54 5.78
N GLN A 178 2.98 -7.23 6.15
CA GLN A 178 1.75 -6.59 6.59
C GLN A 178 1.43 -7.02 8.02
N LYS A 179 1.20 -6.02 8.89
CA LYS A 179 0.73 -6.18 10.27
C LYS A 179 -0.74 -5.78 10.34
N GLY A 180 -1.61 -6.77 10.60
CA GLY A 180 -3.06 -6.56 10.58
C GLY A 180 -3.55 -6.22 9.17
N LYS A 181 -4.39 -5.19 9.04
CA LYS A 181 -5.01 -4.81 7.75
C LYS A 181 -4.40 -3.57 7.07
N LYS A 182 -3.80 -2.67 7.84
CA LYS A 182 -3.43 -1.32 7.37
C LYS A 182 -1.93 -1.06 7.35
N THR A 183 -1.18 -1.71 8.23
CA THR A 183 0.25 -1.44 8.38
C THR A 183 1.02 -2.32 7.40
N HIS A 184 1.70 -1.67 6.45
CA HIS A 184 2.60 -2.30 5.48
C HIS A 184 4.01 -1.78 5.72
N HIS A 185 5.00 -2.65 5.55
CA HIS A 185 6.41 -2.34 5.74
C HIS A 185 7.25 -3.11 4.75
N LEU A 186 8.23 -2.44 4.15
CA LEU A 186 9.13 -3.06 3.19
C LEU A 186 10.43 -3.49 3.87
N LEU A 187 10.73 -4.78 3.87
CA LEU A 187 12.05 -5.26 4.24
C LEU A 187 12.90 -5.46 2.98
N ILE A 188 14.15 -5.06 3.06
CA ILE A 188 15.11 -5.16 1.96
C ILE A 188 16.28 -6.00 2.46
N GLY A 189 16.45 -7.15 1.82
CA GLY A 189 17.47 -8.14 2.10
C GLY A 189 18.76 -7.96 1.33
#